data_AF-A0A9E1MY74-F1
#
_entry.id   AF-A0A9E1MY74-F1
#
_cell.length_a   1.000
_cell.length_b   1.000
_cell.length_c   1.000
_cell.angle_alpha   90.00
_cell.angle_beta   90.00
_cell.angle_gamma   90.00
#
_symmetry.space_group_name_H-M   'P 1'
#
loop_
_entity.id
_entity.type
_entity.pdbx_description
1 polymer ?
#
loop_
_entity_poly.entity_id
_entity_poly.type
_entity_poly.pdbx_seq_one_letter_code
_entity_poly.pdbx_strand_id
1 'polypeptide(L)'
;MDKVKPGWLTLRLVITAALSGLVLVTAGVMLLTTSYYARRSTLAVSEQLIDQVARTTQVEIRDFVQPTVVASDLAKRHLHDGVLVYDSEDSLERYFYDVLNVNPTMAAMSYVNGDGDFLMVKRRPDASFSTKIVVGSGEGRRATWRHRLPDAAVDELENVEEDSFDRYDPR
;
A
#
# COMPACT_ATOMS: atom_id res chain seq x y z
N MET A 1 -1.49 68.51 55.12
CA MET A 1 -2.54 67.50 54.87
C MET A 1 -3.55 68.11 53.92
N ASP A 2 -3.32 67.93 52.62
CA ASP A 2 -4.08 68.59 51.57
C ASP A 2 -5.35 67.80 51.27
N LYS A 3 -6.52 68.44 51.41
CA LYS A 3 -7.82 67.81 51.18
C LYS A 3 -8.03 67.66 49.68
N VAL A 4 -7.74 66.47 49.16
CA VAL A 4 -8.01 66.10 47.76
C VAL A 4 -9.51 66.28 47.48
N LYS A 5 -9.83 67.18 46.54
CA LYS A 5 -11.21 67.52 46.17
C LYS A 5 -11.92 66.28 45.58
N PRO A 6 -13.13 65.93 46.06
CA PRO A 6 -13.81 64.66 45.73
C PRO A 6 -14.14 64.48 44.24
N GLY A 7 -14.19 65.55 43.44
CA GLY A 7 -14.50 65.49 42.00
C GLY A 7 -13.37 64.97 41.09
N TRP A 8 -12.11 65.01 41.54
CA TRP A 8 -10.98 64.53 40.71
C TRP A 8 -10.87 63.00 40.71
N LEU A 9 -11.27 62.38 41.83
CA LEU A 9 -11.31 60.93 41.98
C LEU A 9 -12.42 60.31 41.14
N THR A 10 -13.61 60.92 41.10
CA THR A 10 -14.73 60.47 40.28
C THR A 10 -14.46 60.64 38.78
N LEU A 11 -13.83 61.73 38.35
CA LEU A 11 -13.44 61.93 36.95
C LEU A 11 -12.45 60.87 36.47
N ARG A 12 -11.42 60.57 37.27
CA ARG A 12 -10.45 59.52 36.97
C ARG A 12 -11.12 58.15 36.86
N LEU A 13 -12.06 57.85 37.76
CA LEU A 13 -12.79 56.59 37.80
C LEU A 13 -13.70 56.42 36.56
N VAL A 14 -14.36 57.49 36.12
CA VAL A 14 -15.19 57.46 34.90
C VAL A 14 -14.33 57.25 33.65
N ILE A 15 -13.19 57.94 33.55
CA ILE A 15 -12.28 57.79 32.40
C ILE A 15 -11.67 56.39 32.37
N THR A 16 -11.18 55.86 33.48
CA THR A 16 -10.61 54.50 33.52
C THR A 16 -11.67 53.43 33.26
N ALA A 17 -12.90 53.60 33.74
CA ALA A 17 -14.00 52.70 33.44
C ALA A 17 -14.37 52.74 31.94
N ALA A 18 -14.46 53.93 31.34
CA ALA A 18 -14.75 54.09 29.91
C ALA A 18 -13.65 53.49 29.04
N LEU A 19 -12.37 53.73 29.37
CA LEU A 19 -11.24 53.17 28.64
C LEU A 19 -11.18 51.64 28.78
N SER A 20 -11.41 51.12 29.97
CA SER A 20 -11.39 49.68 30.23
C SER A 20 -12.53 48.97 29.49
N GLY A 21 -13.72 49.58 29.45
CA GLY A 21 -14.85 49.09 28.67
C GLY A 21 -14.52 49.06 27.17
N LEU A 22 -13.91 50.11 26.63
CA LEU A 22 -13.52 50.16 25.23
C LEU A 22 -12.47 49.09 24.88
N VAL A 23 -11.46 48.92 25.72
CA VAL A 23 -10.44 47.86 25.55
C VAL A 23 -11.09 46.48 25.56
N LEU A 24 -12.00 46.21 26.51
CA LEU A 24 -12.73 44.94 26.56
C LEU A 24 -13.55 44.67 25.29
N VAL A 25 -14.26 45.68 24.77
CA VAL A 25 -15.04 45.55 23.54
C VAL A 25 -14.12 45.25 22.35
N THR A 26 -13.03 46.00 22.19
CA THR A 26 -12.09 45.78 21.08
C THR A 26 -11.41 44.41 21.15
N ALA A 27 -11.00 43.96 22.35
CA ALA A 27 -10.44 42.63 22.55
C ALA A 27 -11.46 41.52 22.24
N GLY A 28 -12.72 41.70 22.66
CA GLY A 28 -13.80 40.76 22.36
C GLY A 28 -14.07 40.63 20.86
N VAL A 29 -14.14 41.76 20.14
CA VAL A 29 -14.30 41.77 18.68
C VAL A 29 -13.13 41.07 17.99
N MET A 30 -11.90 41.37 18.41
CA MET A 30 -10.69 40.76 17.83
C MET A 30 -10.62 39.24 18.06
N LEU A 31 -11.04 38.75 19.23
CA LEU A 31 -11.13 37.32 19.53
C LEU A 31 -12.20 36.63 18.67
N LEU A 32 -13.37 37.27 18.50
CA LEU A 32 -14.45 36.74 17.68
C LEU A 32 -14.04 36.66 16.20
N THR A 33 -13.43 37.71 15.65
CA THR A 33 -12.97 37.69 14.26
C THR A 33 -11.87 36.65 14.07
N THR A 34 -10.88 36.60 14.96
CA THR A 34 -9.76 35.64 14.86
C THR A 34 -10.26 34.20 14.94
N SER A 35 -11.15 33.89 15.87
CA SER A 35 -11.70 32.53 16.00
C SER A 35 -12.58 32.13 14.80
N TYR A 36 -13.32 33.07 14.22
CA TYR A 36 -14.11 32.83 13.01
C TYR A 36 -13.22 32.57 11.78
N TYR A 37 -12.18 33.38 11.56
CA TYR A 37 -11.23 33.19 10.46
C TYR A 37 -10.38 31.93 10.65
N ALA A 38 -9.89 31.68 11.86
CA ALA A 38 -9.07 30.51 12.18
C ALA A 38 -9.83 29.19 11.94
N ARG A 39 -11.13 29.10 12.30
CA ARG A 39 -11.94 27.91 12.04
C ARG A 39 -12.05 27.61 10.54
N ARG A 40 -12.21 28.64 9.72
CA ARG A 40 -12.38 28.49 8.26
C ARG A 40 -11.06 28.16 7.56
N SER A 41 -9.94 28.71 8.03
CA SER A 41 -8.62 28.35 7.51
C SER A 41 -8.20 26.93 7.89
N THR A 42 -8.51 26.48 9.11
CA THR A 42 -8.15 25.12 9.54
C THR A 42 -8.92 24.05 8.75
N LEU A 43 -10.22 24.25 8.49
CA LEU A 43 -11.00 23.33 7.66
C LEU A 43 -10.46 23.22 6.23
N ALA A 44 -10.18 24.35 5.59
CA ALA A 44 -9.64 24.37 4.23
C ALA A 44 -8.27 23.69 4.16
N VAL A 45 -7.41 23.93 5.15
CA VAL A 45 -6.09 23.27 5.23
C VAL A 45 -6.25 21.76 5.49
N SER A 46 -7.17 21.35 6.35
CA SER A 46 -7.45 19.93 6.59
C SER A 46 -7.97 19.21 5.35
N GLU A 47 -8.91 19.81 4.60
CA GLU A 47 -9.39 19.27 3.32
C GLU A 47 -8.27 19.13 2.31
N GLN A 48 -7.43 20.16 2.15
CA GLN A 48 -6.28 20.12 1.24
C GLN A 48 -5.27 19.02 1.61
N LEU A 49 -5.00 18.82 2.91
CA LEU A 49 -4.12 17.77 3.39
C LEU A 49 -4.70 16.38 3.13
N ILE A 50 -5.99 16.17 3.40
CA ILE A 50 -6.68 14.90 3.13
C ILE A 50 -6.62 14.59 1.63
N ASP A 51 -6.93 15.57 0.79
CA ASP A 51 -6.89 15.43 -0.66
C ASP A 51 -5.48 15.15 -1.19
N GLN A 52 -4.47 15.79 -0.60
CA GLN A 52 -3.07 15.55 -0.96
C GLN A 52 -2.64 14.13 -0.59
N VAL A 53 -2.94 13.70 0.63
CA VAL A 53 -2.65 12.33 1.08
C VAL A 53 -3.38 11.32 0.19
N ALA A 54 -4.66 11.54 -0.11
CA ALA A 54 -5.44 10.67 -0.98
C ALA A 54 -4.82 10.54 -2.39
N ARG A 55 -4.40 11.66 -3.00
CA ARG A 55 -3.71 11.65 -4.30
C ARG A 55 -2.39 10.90 -4.24
N THR A 56 -1.57 11.17 -3.22
CA THR A 56 -0.28 10.48 -3.03
C THR A 56 -0.48 8.98 -2.87
N THR A 57 -1.39 8.56 -1.99
CA THR A 57 -1.71 7.14 -1.78
C THR A 57 -2.25 6.49 -3.05
N GLN A 58 -3.07 7.18 -3.86
CA GLN A 58 -3.54 6.63 -5.13
C GLN A 58 -2.40 6.42 -6.13
N VAL A 59 -1.44 7.35 -6.19
CA VAL A 59 -0.24 7.20 -7.03
C VAL A 59 0.59 6.02 -6.53
N GLU A 60 0.88 5.94 -5.24
CA GLU A 60 1.66 4.84 -4.66
C GLU A 60 1.00 3.47 -4.90
N ILE A 61 -0.31 3.34 -4.70
CA ILE A 61 -1.04 2.09 -4.97
C ILE A 61 -0.94 1.72 -6.45
N ARG A 62 -1.15 2.70 -7.34
CA ARG A 62 -1.05 2.46 -8.79
C ARG A 62 0.36 2.05 -9.18
N ASP A 63 1.38 2.75 -8.70
CA ASP A 63 2.78 2.46 -9.02
C ASP A 63 3.22 1.10 -8.46
N PHE A 64 2.62 0.66 -7.34
CA PHE A 64 2.83 -0.66 -6.78
C PHE A 64 2.18 -1.78 -7.61
N VAL A 65 0.95 -1.57 -8.11
CA VAL A 65 0.16 -2.62 -8.80
C VAL A 65 0.45 -2.68 -10.30
N GLN A 66 0.70 -1.54 -10.94
CA GLN A 66 0.84 -1.42 -12.40
C GLN A 66 1.94 -2.34 -12.99
N PRO A 67 3.13 -2.46 -12.39
CA PRO A 67 4.17 -3.38 -12.90
C PRO A 67 3.68 -4.83 -12.96
N THR A 68 2.88 -5.24 -11.97
CA THR A 68 2.32 -6.59 -11.90
C THR A 68 1.35 -6.87 -13.03
N VAL A 69 0.51 -5.89 -13.37
CA VAL A 69 -0.44 -5.99 -14.49
C VAL A 69 0.30 -6.11 -15.82
N VAL A 70 1.30 -5.24 -16.05
CA VAL A 70 2.07 -5.22 -17.29
C VAL A 70 2.83 -6.52 -17.50
N ALA A 71 3.54 -7.02 -16.47
CA ALA A 71 4.27 -8.28 -16.58
C ALA A 71 3.34 -9.49 -16.78
N SER A 72 2.16 -9.49 -16.14
CA SER A 72 1.16 -10.54 -16.35
C SER A 72 0.64 -10.55 -17.79
N ASP A 73 0.35 -9.38 -18.36
CA ASP A 73 -0.09 -9.24 -19.74
C ASP A 73 1.02 -9.64 -20.73
N LEU A 74 2.27 -9.28 -20.45
CA LEU A 74 3.42 -9.70 -21.25
C LEU A 74 3.59 -11.23 -21.21
N ALA A 75 3.49 -11.85 -20.03
CA ALA A 75 3.58 -13.30 -19.88
C ALA A 75 2.47 -14.01 -20.67
N LYS A 76 1.22 -13.50 -20.61
CA LYS A 76 0.10 -14.03 -21.41
C LYS A 76 0.36 -13.97 -22.90
N ARG A 77 0.90 -12.85 -23.41
CA ARG A 77 1.22 -12.72 -24.84
C ARG A 77 2.33 -13.67 -25.27
N HIS A 78 3.40 -13.80 -24.48
CA HIS A 78 4.48 -14.75 -24.79
C HIS A 78 4.01 -16.21 -24.80
N LEU A 79 3.09 -16.58 -23.90
CA LEU A 79 2.44 -17.89 -23.92
C LEU A 79 1.56 -18.09 -25.16
N HIS A 80 0.75 -17.09 -25.52
CA HIS A 80 -0.15 -17.15 -26.67
C HIS A 80 0.61 -17.20 -28.01
N ASP A 81 1.67 -16.42 -28.15
CA ASP A 81 2.46 -16.31 -29.38
C ASP A 81 3.43 -17.50 -29.57
N GLY A 82 3.38 -18.49 -28.66
CA GLY A 82 4.20 -19.70 -28.74
C GLY A 82 5.69 -19.46 -28.48
N VAL A 83 6.08 -18.28 -27.98
CA VAL A 83 7.46 -17.98 -27.59
C VAL A 83 7.81 -18.72 -26.28
N LEU A 84 6.84 -18.85 -25.38
CA LEU A 84 6.84 -19.82 -24.30
C LEU A 84 6.03 -21.04 -24.75
N VAL A 85 6.70 -21.99 -25.39
CA VAL A 85 6.11 -23.32 -25.58
C VAL A 85 6.09 -23.99 -24.21
N TYR A 86 4.94 -24.47 -23.76
CA TYR A 86 4.83 -25.42 -22.64
C TYR A 86 5.41 -26.77 -23.09
N ASP A 87 6.68 -26.79 -23.50
CA ASP A 87 7.38 -28.01 -23.91
C ASP A 87 7.93 -28.74 -22.68
N SER A 88 8.17 -28.01 -21.58
CA SER A 88 8.51 -28.59 -20.28
C SER A 88 8.11 -27.68 -19.11
N GLU A 89 7.65 -28.29 -18.02
CA GLU A 89 7.42 -27.63 -16.73
C GLU A 89 8.63 -26.80 -16.28
N ASP A 90 9.83 -27.32 -16.51
CA ASP A 90 11.09 -26.68 -16.12
C ASP A 90 11.33 -25.36 -16.88
N SER A 91 10.92 -25.26 -18.15
CA SER A 91 11.09 -24.02 -18.93
C SER A 91 10.18 -22.91 -18.39
N LEU A 92 8.95 -23.27 -18.03
CA LEU A 92 8.00 -22.33 -17.44
C LEU A 92 8.39 -21.94 -16.01
N GLU A 93 8.89 -22.90 -15.22
CA GLU A 93 9.44 -22.65 -13.88
C GLU A 93 10.59 -21.64 -13.93
N ARG A 94 11.55 -21.83 -14.85
CA ARG A 94 12.66 -20.89 -15.05
C ARG A 94 12.19 -19.50 -15.42
N TYR A 95 11.26 -19.39 -16.36
CA TYR A 95 10.69 -18.10 -16.75
C TYR A 95 10.01 -17.39 -15.57
N PHE A 96 9.18 -18.10 -14.79
CA PHE A 96 8.51 -17.51 -13.62
C PHE A 96 9.50 -17.14 -12.52
N TYR A 97 10.52 -17.99 -12.29
CA TYR A 97 11.60 -17.69 -11.37
C TYR A 97 12.30 -16.38 -11.76
N ASP A 98 12.70 -16.25 -13.02
CA ASP A 98 13.40 -15.05 -13.52
C ASP A 98 12.54 -13.80 -13.39
N VAL A 99 11.27 -13.85 -13.81
CA VAL A 99 10.34 -12.72 -13.69
C VAL A 99 10.15 -12.30 -12.24
N LEU A 100 9.99 -13.27 -11.31
CA LEU A 100 9.88 -12.95 -9.89
C LEU A 100 11.18 -12.40 -9.31
N ASN A 101 12.33 -12.85 -9.81
CA ASN A 101 13.64 -12.36 -9.36
C ASN A 101 13.87 -10.89 -9.75
N VAL A 102 13.48 -10.47 -10.96
CA VAL A 102 13.54 -9.04 -11.37
C VAL A 102 12.40 -8.18 -10.82
N ASN A 103 11.28 -8.77 -10.38
CA ASN A 103 10.12 -8.03 -9.85
C ASN A 103 9.88 -8.35 -8.35
N PRO A 104 10.57 -7.67 -7.41
CA PRO A 104 10.46 -7.97 -5.98
C PRO A 104 9.07 -7.67 -5.39
N THR A 105 8.24 -6.86 -6.05
CA THR A 105 6.86 -6.58 -5.63
C THR A 105 5.90 -7.74 -5.90
N MET A 106 6.29 -8.72 -6.73
CA MET A 106 5.47 -9.89 -7.00
C MET A 106 5.75 -11.00 -6.00
N ALA A 107 4.67 -11.51 -5.39
CA ALA A 107 4.75 -12.61 -4.45
C ALA A 107 4.77 -13.98 -5.14
N ALA A 108 4.07 -14.14 -6.27
CA ALA A 108 3.98 -15.40 -6.98
C ALA A 108 3.53 -15.21 -8.43
N MET A 109 3.87 -16.19 -9.27
CA MET A 109 3.31 -16.39 -10.61
C MET A 109 2.77 -17.81 -10.69
N SER A 110 1.59 -17.97 -11.29
CA SER A 110 0.97 -19.28 -11.49
C SER A 110 0.39 -19.42 -12.88
N TYR A 111 0.33 -20.67 -13.34
CA TYR A 111 -0.27 -21.08 -14.60
C TYR A 111 -1.03 -22.39 -14.40
N VAL A 112 -2.19 -22.48 -15.06
CA VAL A 112 -3.03 -23.69 -15.12
C VAL A 112 -3.30 -23.96 -16.60
N ASN A 113 -3.09 -25.19 -17.05
CA ASN A 113 -3.46 -25.60 -18.40
C ASN A 113 -4.89 -26.18 -18.45
N GLY A 114 -5.40 -26.46 -19.65
CA GLY A 114 -6.74 -27.06 -19.82
C GLY A 114 -6.89 -28.43 -19.17
N ASP A 115 -5.82 -29.22 -19.13
CA ASP A 115 -5.78 -30.59 -18.60
C ASP A 115 -5.77 -30.64 -17.06
N GLY A 116 -5.44 -29.51 -16.42
CA GLY A 116 -5.49 -29.33 -14.96
C GLY A 116 -4.13 -29.35 -14.30
N ASP A 117 -3.07 -29.40 -15.09
CA ASP A 117 -1.72 -29.23 -14.59
C ASP A 117 -1.54 -27.78 -14.15
N PHE A 118 -0.89 -27.62 -13.01
CA PHE A 118 -0.68 -26.34 -12.37
C PHE A 118 0.79 -26.19 -12.01
N LEU A 119 1.32 -25.02 -12.32
CA LEU A 119 2.66 -24.61 -11.95
C LEU A 119 2.60 -23.26 -11.27
N MET A 120 3.21 -23.13 -10.10
CA MET A 120 3.31 -21.87 -9.39
C MET A 120 4.70 -21.72 -8.80
N VAL A 121 5.36 -20.61 -9.12
CA VAL A 121 6.55 -20.15 -8.40
C VAL A 121 6.11 -19.07 -7.42
N LYS A 122 6.52 -19.19 -6.16
CA LYS A 122 6.24 -18.19 -5.12
C LYS A 122 7.49 -17.82 -4.35
N ARG A 123 7.57 -16.56 -3.95
CA ARG A 123 8.54 -16.05 -3.00
C ARG A 123 8.08 -16.37 -1.58
N ARG A 124 9.01 -16.87 -0.76
CA ARG A 124 8.81 -17.12 0.67
C ARG A 124 9.17 -15.88 1.50
N PRO A 125 8.75 -15.81 2.78
CA PRO A 125 9.08 -14.70 3.66
C PRO A 125 10.59 -14.47 3.87
N ASP A 126 11.40 -15.52 3.71
CA ASP A 126 12.87 -15.51 3.80
C ASP A 126 13.55 -15.11 2.48
N ALA A 127 12.80 -14.55 1.53
CA ALA A 127 13.21 -14.20 0.17
C ALA A 127 13.59 -15.37 -0.75
N SER A 128 13.61 -16.61 -0.25
CA SER A 128 13.79 -17.80 -1.08
C SER A 128 12.58 -18.07 -1.98
N PHE A 129 12.72 -19.00 -2.92
CA PHE A 129 11.66 -19.38 -3.83
C PHE A 129 11.17 -20.81 -3.58
N SER A 130 9.89 -21.05 -3.85
CA SER A 130 9.31 -22.38 -3.85
C SER A 130 8.42 -22.55 -5.04
N THR A 131 8.47 -23.72 -5.67
CA THR A 131 7.64 -24.06 -6.81
C THR A 131 6.70 -25.18 -6.43
N LYS A 132 5.41 -24.99 -6.69
CA LYS A 132 4.40 -26.03 -6.62
C LYS A 132 4.10 -26.47 -8.03
N ILE A 133 4.21 -27.77 -8.26
CA ILE A 133 3.84 -28.43 -9.51
C ILE A 133 2.74 -29.41 -9.17
N VAL A 134 1.64 -29.37 -9.91
CA VAL A 134 0.57 -30.36 -9.81
C VAL A 134 0.36 -30.91 -11.21
N VAL A 135 0.43 -32.23 -11.35
CA VAL A 135 0.27 -32.91 -12.63
C VAL A 135 -0.88 -33.90 -12.54
N GLY A 136 -1.71 -33.94 -13.57
CA GLY A 136 -2.84 -34.85 -13.70
C GLY A 136 -4.12 -34.40 -12.99
N SER A 137 -5.20 -35.14 -13.20
CA SER A 137 -6.52 -34.87 -12.61
C SER A 137 -7.13 -36.11 -11.94
N GLY A 138 -8.00 -35.90 -10.94
CA GLY A 138 -8.70 -36.98 -10.24
C GLY A 138 -7.79 -37.85 -9.37
N GLU A 139 -7.97 -39.17 -9.42
CA GLU A 139 -7.21 -40.17 -8.63
C GLU A 139 -5.71 -40.25 -9.03
N GLY A 140 -5.32 -39.72 -10.18
CA GLY A 140 -3.92 -39.70 -10.66
C GLY A 140 -3.14 -38.41 -10.36
N ARG A 141 -3.75 -37.47 -9.61
CA ARG A 141 -3.16 -36.17 -9.31
C ARG A 141 -1.94 -36.30 -8.40
N ARG A 142 -0.84 -35.64 -8.76
CA ARG A 142 0.39 -35.60 -7.95
C ARG A 142 0.80 -34.15 -7.74
N ALA A 143 0.96 -33.73 -6.49
CA ALA A 143 1.51 -32.42 -6.16
C ALA A 143 2.94 -32.56 -5.63
N THR A 144 3.83 -31.71 -6.13
CA THR A 144 5.24 -31.68 -5.75
C THR A 144 5.62 -30.24 -5.41
N TRP A 145 6.32 -30.06 -4.30
CA TRP A 145 6.94 -28.82 -3.88
C TRP A 145 8.44 -28.92 -4.07
N ARG A 146 9.01 -27.96 -4.81
CA ARG A 146 10.45 -27.76 -4.96
C ARG A 146 10.84 -26.52 -4.16
N HIS A 147 11.63 -26.68 -3.10
CA HIS A 147 12.11 -25.59 -2.25
C HIS A 147 13.56 -25.24 -2.57
N ARG A 148 13.89 -23.96 -2.47
CA ARG A 148 15.23 -23.42 -2.73
C ARG A 148 15.70 -22.64 -1.51
N LEU A 149 17.02 -22.54 -1.35
CA LEU A 149 17.62 -21.60 -0.41
C LEU A 149 17.52 -20.16 -0.94
N PRO A 150 17.69 -19.14 -0.07
CA PRO A 150 17.86 -17.76 -0.53
C PRO A 150 19.03 -17.65 -1.51
N ASP A 151 18.86 -16.85 -2.57
CA ASP A 151 19.84 -16.60 -3.63
C ASP A 151 20.30 -17.82 -4.45
N ALA A 152 19.72 -19.00 -4.22
CA ALA A 152 20.02 -20.21 -4.96
C ALA A 152 19.47 -20.13 -6.39
N ALA A 153 20.24 -20.67 -7.35
CA ALA A 153 19.78 -20.74 -8.74
C ALA A 153 18.50 -21.57 -8.88
N VAL A 154 17.78 -21.41 -9.98
CA VAL A 154 16.55 -22.18 -10.24
C VAL A 154 16.77 -23.69 -10.18
N ASP A 155 17.93 -24.20 -10.57
CA ASP A 155 18.19 -25.65 -10.55
C ASP A 155 18.74 -26.14 -9.19
N GLU A 156 19.03 -25.24 -8.24
CA GLU A 156 19.57 -25.56 -6.91
C GLU A 156 18.44 -25.75 -5.89
N LEU A 157 18.03 -27.01 -5.73
CA LEU A 157 16.96 -27.39 -4.82
C LEU A 157 17.51 -27.74 -3.43
N GLU A 158 16.91 -27.16 -2.39
CA GLU A 158 17.12 -27.53 -1.00
C GLU A 158 16.39 -28.84 -0.68
N ASN A 159 15.12 -28.91 -1.08
CA ASN A 159 14.24 -30.02 -0.76
C ASN A 159 13.17 -30.19 -1.85
N VAL A 160 12.75 -31.43 -2.06
CA VAL A 160 11.60 -31.79 -2.89
C VAL A 160 10.64 -32.61 -2.04
N GLU A 161 9.43 -32.08 -1.86
CA GLU A 161 8.38 -32.71 -1.07
C GLU A 161 7.22 -33.11 -1.98
N GLU A 162 6.79 -34.37 -1.93
CA GLU A 162 5.56 -34.80 -2.58
C GLU A 162 4.39 -34.66 -1.60
N ASP A 163 3.39 -33.87 -1.97
CA ASP A 163 2.17 -33.71 -1.21
C ASP A 163 1.05 -34.53 -1.87
N SER A 164 0.94 -35.78 -1.45
CA SER A 164 -0.09 -36.72 -1.94
C SER A 164 -1.49 -36.40 -1.40
N PHE A 165 -1.65 -35.44 -0.48
CA PHE A 165 -2.93 -35.08 0.13
C PHE A 165 -3.39 -33.64 -0.19
N ASP A 166 -2.69 -32.95 -1.09
CA ASP A 166 -3.03 -31.59 -1.50
C ASP A 166 -4.45 -31.52 -2.10
N ARG A 167 -5.37 -30.89 -1.36
CA ARG A 167 -6.78 -30.71 -1.77
C ARG A 167 -7.04 -29.44 -2.58
N TYR A 168 -6.02 -28.62 -2.84
CA TYR A 168 -6.22 -27.32 -3.49
C TYR A 168 -6.47 -27.48 -4.99
N ASP A 169 -7.71 -27.36 -5.47
CA ASP A 169 -8.01 -27.28 -6.90
C ASP A 169 -7.93 -25.81 -7.37
N PRO A 170 -6.99 -25.44 -8.27
CA PRO A 170 -6.84 -24.07 -8.75
C PRO A 170 -7.81 -23.68 -9.87
N ARG A 171 -8.67 -24.61 -10.33
CA ARG A 171 -9.69 -24.37 -11.35
C ARG A 171 -10.92 -23.64 -10.83
#